data_AF-A0A3D8IAH8-F1
#
_entry.id   AF-A0A3D8IAH8-F1
#
_cell.length_a   1.000
_cell.length_b   1.000
_cell.length_c   1.000
_cell.angle_alpha   90.00
_cell.angle_beta   90.00
_cell.angle_gamma   90.00
#
_symmetry.space_group_name_H-M   'P 1'
#
loop_
_entity.id
_entity.type
_entity.pdbx_description
1 polymer ?
#
loop_
_entity_poly.entity_id
_entity_poly.type
_entity_poly.pdbx_seq_one_letter_code
_entity_poly.pdbx_strand_id
1 'polypeptide(L)' 'MGFKKLSEQNTIKNEEDFINNARGEINEQSPPKKTKRTKPFLINFTEEELNEIRNEANRVRMNVAQYIRFKVFNA' A
#
# COMPACT_ATOMS: atom_id res chain seq x y z
N MET A 1 -3.78 -24.05 -16.59
CA MET A 1 -4.73 -23.90 -15.46
C MET A 1 -3.94 -24.07 -14.17
N GLY A 2 -3.73 -22.99 -13.42
CA GLY A 2 -2.92 -23.02 -12.19
C GLY A 2 -3.82 -23.02 -10.96
N PHE A 3 -4.25 -24.19 -10.50
CA PHE A 3 -4.90 -24.33 -9.21
C PHE A 3 -3.84 -24.20 -8.10
N LYS A 4 -3.89 -23.10 -7.34
CA LYS A 4 -3.09 -22.96 -6.12
C LYS A 4 -3.68 -23.88 -5.05
N LYS A 5 -2.88 -24.82 -4.56
CA LYS A 5 -3.27 -25.77 -3.51
C LYS A 5 -3.53 -24.99 -2.22
N LEU A 6 -4.70 -25.21 -1.61
CA LEU A 6 -5.13 -24.61 -0.34
C LEU A 6 -4.24 -24.94 0.86
N SER A 7 -3.26 -25.85 0.72
CA SER A 7 -2.45 -26.36 1.82
C SER A 7 -1.48 -25.34 2.43
N GLU A 8 -1.33 -24.14 1.86
CA GLU A 8 -0.42 -23.11 2.39
C GLU A 8 -1.11 -22.01 3.22
N GLN A 9 -2.45 -21.97 3.29
CA GLN A 9 -3.16 -21.00 4.13
C GLN A 9 -3.61 -21.64 5.44
N ASN A 10 -2.68 -21.70 6.40
CA ASN A 10 -2.96 -21.99 7.83
C ASN A 10 -3.75 -20.84 8.51
N THR A 11 -4.83 -20.35 7.90
CA THR A 11 -5.61 -19.21 8.41
C THR A 11 -7.12 -19.35 8.18
N ILE A 12 -7.67 -20.55 8.13
CA ILE A 12 -9.13 -20.74 8.28
C ILE A 12 -9.34 -21.37 9.64
N LYS A 13 -9.59 -20.53 10.65
CA LYS A 13 -9.75 -20.96 12.04
C LYS A 13 -11.19 -21.37 12.37
N ASN A 14 -12.17 -21.05 11.52
CA ASN A 14 -13.59 -21.34 11.74
C ASN A 14 -14.26 -21.87 10.45
N GLU A 15 -15.11 -22.89 10.57
CA GLU A 15 -15.87 -23.49 9.45
C GLU A 15 -16.79 -22.47 8.75
N GLU A 16 -17.36 -21.55 9.52
CA GLU A 16 -18.17 -20.43 9.02
C GLU A 16 -17.40 -19.58 8.00
N ASP A 17 -16.09 -19.34 8.22
CA ASP A 17 -15.25 -18.57 7.29
C ASP A 17 -14.98 -19.33 5.98
N PHE A 18 -14.99 -20.67 6.01
CA PHE A 18 -14.87 -21.50 4.81
C PHE A 18 -16.14 -21.42 3.95
N ILE A 19 -17.31 -21.55 4.58
CA ILE A 19 -18.61 -21.52 3.91
C ILE A 19 -18.87 -20.12 3.33
N ASN A 20 -18.56 -19.06 4.06
CA ASN A 20 -18.74 -17.68 3.61
C ASN A 20 -17.83 -17.34 2.40
N ASN A 21 -16.59 -17.84 2.38
CA ASN A 21 -15.71 -17.71 1.22
C ASN A 21 -16.21 -18.50 0.00
N ALA A 22 -16.87 -19.65 0.18
CA ALA A 22 -17.41 -20.46 -0.91
C ALA A 22 -18.71 -19.88 -1.51
N ARG A 23 -19.50 -19.14 -0.72
CA ARG A 23 -20.73 -18.49 -1.17
C ARG A 23 -20.51 -17.18 -1.92
N GLY A 24 -19.28 -16.65 -1.94
CA GLY A 24 -18.94 -15.41 -2.65
C GLY A 24 -19.48 -14.13 -1.98
N GLU A 25 -20.05 -14.24 -0.79
CA GLU A 25 -20.47 -13.10 0.04
C GLU A 25 -19.26 -12.58 0.81
N ILE A 26 -18.39 -11.87 0.09
CA ILE A 26 -17.24 -11.19 0.66
C ILE A 26 -17.81 -10.01 1.47
N ASN A 27 -17.58 -9.99 2.78
CA ASN A 27 -17.88 -8.86 3.68
C ASN A 27 -17.76 -7.52 2.95
N GLU A 28 -18.82 -6.69 3.00
CA GLU A 28 -18.94 -5.38 2.34
C GLU A 28 -17.91 -4.33 2.81
N GLN A 29 -16.88 -4.73 3.54
CA GLN A 29 -15.71 -3.91 3.82
C GLN A 29 -14.63 -4.21 2.78
N SER A 30 -14.94 -3.93 1.51
CA SER A 30 -13.88 -3.81 0.52
C SER A 30 -12.85 -2.82 1.10
N PRO A 31 -11.55 -3.17 1.18
CA PRO A 31 -10.54 -2.21 1.59
C PRO A 31 -10.72 -0.98 0.71
N PRO A 32 -10.69 0.25 1.28
CA PRO A 32 -11.05 1.45 0.55
C PRO A 32 -10.35 1.41 -0.79
N LYS A 33 -11.13 1.40 -1.89
CA LYS A 33 -10.59 1.31 -3.25
C LYS A 33 -9.44 2.29 -3.29
N LYS A 34 -8.21 1.79 -3.49
CA LYS A 34 -7.01 2.62 -3.57
C LYS A 34 -7.19 3.54 -4.77
N THR A 35 -7.86 4.67 -4.58
CA THR A 35 -8.06 5.68 -5.61
C THR A 35 -6.68 6.13 -6.01
N LYS A 36 -6.34 5.95 -7.29
CA LYS A 36 -5.08 6.44 -7.83
C LYS A 36 -5.02 7.94 -7.53
N ARG A 37 -3.86 8.41 -7.07
CA ARG A 37 -3.67 9.83 -6.75
C ARG A 37 -3.77 10.62 -8.06
N THR A 38 -4.77 11.48 -8.18
CA THR A 38 -5.07 12.25 -9.40
C THR A 38 -4.71 13.73 -9.29
N LYS A 39 -4.59 14.27 -8.08
CA LYS A 39 -4.32 15.69 -7.85
C LYS A 39 -2.81 15.95 -7.74
N PRO A 40 -2.21 16.71 -8.68
CA PRO A 40 -0.83 17.16 -8.54
C PRO A 40 -0.76 18.29 -7.50
N PHE A 41 0.40 18.42 -6.85
CA PHE A 41 0.76 19.55 -6.02
C PHE A 41 2.23 19.89 -6.25
N LEU A 42 2.61 21.13 -6.00
CA LEU A 42 3.95 21.65 -6.24
C LEU A 42 4.54 22.13 -4.92
N ILE A 43 5.78 21.73 -4.66
CA ILE A 43 6.58 22.19 -3.52
C ILE A 43 7.92 22.63 -4.09
N ASN A 44 8.33 23.84 -3.72
CA ASN A 44 9.63 24.38 -4.09
C ASN A 44 10.61 24.12 -2.95
N PHE A 45 11.84 23.77 -3.33
CA PHE A 45 12.95 23.57 -2.41
C PHE A 45 14.12 24.42 -2.89
N THR A 46 14.93 24.87 -1.95
CA THR A 46 16.29 25.31 -2.23
C THR A 46 17.16 24.11 -2.63
N GLU A 47 18.32 24.37 -3.22
CA GLU A 47 19.22 23.30 -3.67
C GLU A 47 19.75 22.46 -2.51
N GLU A 48 20.02 23.10 -1.36
CA GLU A 48 20.47 22.45 -0.13
C GLU A 48 19.40 21.50 0.42
N GLU A 49 18.16 21.99 0.59
CA GLU A 49 17.03 21.19 1.07
C GLU A 49 16.76 19.99 0.16
N LEU A 50 16.83 20.19 -1.16
CA LEU A 50 16.61 19.10 -2.12
C LEU A 50 17.68 18.00 -1.98
N ASN A 51 18.92 18.38 -1.72
CA ASN A 51 20.02 17.43 -1.53
C ASN A 51 19.87 16.63 -0.24
N GLU A 52 19.43 17.27 0.85
CA GLU A 52 19.10 16.56 2.09
C GLU A 52 17.99 15.54 1.88
N ILE A 53 16.89 15.95 1.22
CA ILE A 53 15.75 15.08 0.90
C ILE A 53 16.21 13.90 0.04
N ARG A 54 17.08 14.14 -0.95
CA ARG A 54 17.65 13.06 -1.80
C ARG A 54 18.46 12.07 -0.98
N ASN A 55 19.30 12.56 -0.06
CA ASN A 55 20.10 11.71 0.79
C ASN A 55 19.24 10.87 1.74
N GLU A 56 18.20 11.46 2.34
CA GLU A 56 17.24 10.73 3.17
C GLU A 56 16.46 9.69 2.36
N ALA A 57 15.97 10.05 1.17
CA ALA A 57 15.25 9.14 0.30
C ALA A 57 16.14 7.93 -0.11
N ASN A 58 17.42 8.18 -0.40
CA ASN A 58 18.39 7.13 -0.73
C ASN A 58 18.66 6.19 0.46
N ARG A 59 18.75 6.73 1.68
CA ARG A 59 18.91 5.91 2.91
C ARG A 59 17.75 4.93 3.10
N VAL A 60 16.53 5.38 2.81
CA VAL A 60 15.31 4.56 2.94
C VAL A 60 15.01 3.74 1.67
N ARG A 61 15.86 3.86 0.63
CA ARG A 61 15.68 3.22 -0.69
C ARG A 61 14.31 3.53 -1.33
N MET A 62 13.86 4.77 -1.19
CA MET A 62 12.62 5.28 -1.80
C MET A 62 12.93 6.29 -2.90
N ASN A 63 12.04 6.40 -3.89
CA ASN A 63 12.10 7.51 -4.82
C ASN A 63 11.82 8.82 -4.05
N VAL A 64 12.57 9.88 -4.34
CA VAL A 64 12.40 11.23 -3.78
C VAL A 64 10.92 11.66 -3.76
N ALA A 65 10.18 11.48 -4.85
CA ALA A 65 8.77 11.86 -4.92
C ALA A 65 7.85 10.98 -4.05
N GLN A 66 8.24 9.73 -3.77
CA GLN A 66 7.54 8.87 -2.83
C GLN A 66 7.88 9.25 -1.38
N TYR A 67 9.16 9.53 -1.12
CA TYR A 67 9.67 9.97 0.17
C TYR A 67 9.02 11.28 0.64
N ILE A 68 8.97 12.30 -0.23
CA ILE A 68 8.30 13.58 0.07
C ILE A 68 6.84 13.34 0.46
N ARG A 69 6.12 12.50 -0.30
CA ARG A 69 4.71 12.19 0.01
C ARG A 69 4.56 11.42 1.32
N PHE A 70 5.44 10.46 1.58
CA PHE A 70 5.46 9.75 2.85
C PHE A 70 5.65 10.74 4.00
N LYS A 71 6.64 11.63 3.91
CA LYS A 71 6.91 12.60 4.98
C LYS A 71 5.77 13.62 5.17
N VAL A 72 5.11 14.05 4.10
CA VAL A 72 3.99 15.02 4.15
C VAL A 72 2.70 14.43 4.72
N PHE A 73 2.34 13.20 4.34
CA PHE A 73 1.03 12.61 4.66
C PHE A 73 1.07 11.59 5.80
N ASN A 74 2.25 11.22 6.29
CA ASN A 74 2.44 10.17 7.29
C ASN A 74 2.96 10.74 8.63
N ALA A 75 2.69 12.03 8.88
CA ALA A 75 2.94 12.72 10.15
C ALA A 75 2.02 12.20 11.26
#